data_AF-A0A645JIX1-F1
#
_entry.id   AF-A0A645JIX1-F1
#
_cell.length_a   1.000
_cell.length_b   1.000
_cell.length_c   1.000
_cell.angle_alpha   90.00
_cell.angle_beta   90.00
_cell.angle_gamma   90.00
#
_symmetry.space_group_name_H-M   'P 1'
#
loop_
_entity.id
_entity.type
_entity.pdbx_description
1 polymer ?
#
loop_
_entity_poly.entity_id
_entity_poly.type
_entity_poly.pdbx_seq_one_letter_code
_entity_poly.pdbx_strand_id
1 'polypeptide(L)'
;MLEGQAKAAIQADFFAGFADDGQTKAAIRRVFDAHGYLMDTHTAVAWDVADRCPLQNKAVVLSTASPYKFCAAVLSALGEKSDQDEFAQMERLQQITRVPIPNNLAGLQSLPILHKDVINREDMEAYVLAKAAGLQ
;
A
#
# COMPACT_ATOMS: atom_id res chain seq x y z
N MET A 1 -14.07 18.91 30.08
CA MET A 1 -13.45 17.95 31.01
C MET A 1 -13.33 16.52 30.47
N LEU A 2 -14.04 16.13 29.39
CA LEU A 2 -13.98 14.77 28.83
C LEU A 2 -12.74 14.49 27.95
N GLU A 3 -12.21 15.50 27.25
CA GLU A 3 -11.09 15.32 26.31
C GLU A 3 -9.78 14.87 26.97
N GLY A 4 -9.46 15.39 28.16
CA GLY A 4 -8.24 15.03 28.87
C GLY A 4 -8.25 13.58 29.36
N GLN A 5 -9.41 13.10 29.81
CA GLN A 5 -9.59 11.71 30.26
C GLN A 5 -9.56 10.74 29.07
N ALA A 6 -10.23 11.10 27.95
CA ALA A 6 -10.20 10.29 26.74
C ALA A 6 -8.78 10.17 26.16
N LYS A 7 -8.02 11.29 26.11
CA LYS A 7 -6.64 11.28 25.64
C LYS A 7 -5.75 10.39 26.52
N ALA A 8 -5.86 10.51 27.85
CA ALA A 8 -5.08 9.70 28.77
C ALA A 8 -5.38 8.20 28.63
N ALA A 9 -6.66 7.83 28.44
CA ALA A 9 -7.05 6.45 28.20
C ALA A 9 -6.45 5.90 26.89
N ILE A 10 -6.52 6.66 25.79
CA ILE A 10 -5.91 6.25 24.51
C ILE A 10 -4.40 6.08 24.66
N GLN A 11 -3.70 6.99 25.34
CA GLN A 11 -2.25 6.92 25.50
C GLN A 11 -1.78 5.80 26.44
N ALA A 12 -2.67 5.22 27.25
CA ALA A 12 -2.37 4.05 28.07
C ALA A 12 -2.32 2.76 27.25
N ASP A 13 -3.17 2.65 26.22
CA ASP A 13 -3.33 1.43 25.42
C ASP A 13 -2.67 1.51 24.04
N PHE A 14 -2.50 2.71 23.48
CA PHE A 14 -2.06 2.93 22.11
C PHE A 14 -0.77 3.73 22.05
N PHE A 15 0.12 3.26 21.18
CA PHE A 15 1.28 3.99 20.71
C PHE A 15 1.09 4.39 19.24
N ALA A 16 1.64 5.54 18.85
CA ALA A 16 1.65 6.01 17.47
C ALA A 16 3.05 6.48 17.08
N GLY A 17 3.43 6.17 15.85
CA GLY A 17 4.64 6.66 15.21
C GLY A 17 4.38 6.96 13.75
N PHE A 18 5.37 7.50 13.07
CA PHE A 18 5.33 7.77 11.64
C PHE A 18 6.64 7.37 10.99
N ALA A 19 6.57 7.07 9.70
CA ALA A 19 7.72 6.97 8.81
C ALA A 19 7.46 7.90 7.62
N ASP A 20 8.44 8.72 7.27
CA ASP A 20 8.40 9.48 6.02
C ASP A 20 8.73 8.60 4.80
N ASP A 21 8.66 9.16 3.60
CA ASP A 21 8.95 8.43 2.35
C ASP A 21 10.36 7.86 2.31
N GLY A 22 11.34 8.56 2.88
CA GLY A 22 12.74 8.12 2.93
C GLY A 22 12.91 6.93 3.87
N GLN A 23 12.35 7.01 5.06
CA GLN A 23 12.32 5.95 6.07
C GLN A 23 11.58 4.71 5.53
N THR A 24 10.43 4.91 4.88
CA THR A 24 9.66 3.83 4.25
C THR A 24 10.48 3.09 3.19
N LYS A 25 11.16 3.82 2.29
CA LYS A 25 12.04 3.22 1.28
C LYS A 25 13.23 2.49 1.91
N ALA A 26 13.86 3.09 2.90
CA ALA A 26 14.98 2.48 3.62
C ALA A 26 14.57 1.17 4.32
N ALA A 27 13.37 1.13 4.91
CA ALA A 27 12.81 -0.06 5.53
C ALA A 27 12.57 -1.18 4.52
N ILE A 28 11.95 -0.90 3.36
CA ILE A 28 11.77 -1.88 2.27
C ILE A 28 13.12 -2.46 1.86
N ARG A 29 14.11 -1.59 1.58
CA ARG A 29 15.43 -2.01 1.13
C ARG A 29 16.13 -2.87 2.16
N ARG A 30 16.17 -2.43 3.41
CA ARG A 30 16.84 -3.12 4.51
C ARG A 30 16.27 -4.51 4.77
N VAL A 31 14.94 -4.63 4.81
CA VAL A 31 14.28 -5.92 5.05
C VAL A 31 14.45 -6.85 3.85
N PHE A 32 14.39 -6.33 2.63
CA PHE A 32 14.63 -7.13 1.44
C PHE A 32 16.09 -7.64 1.39
N ASP A 33 17.08 -6.78 1.63
CA ASP A 33 18.49 -7.15 1.63
C ASP A 33 18.83 -8.16 2.75
N ALA A 34 18.22 -8.00 3.94
CA ALA A 34 18.51 -8.84 5.10
C ALA A 34 17.75 -10.18 5.10
N HIS A 35 16.52 -10.22 4.58
CA HIS A 35 15.61 -11.35 4.73
C HIS A 35 15.03 -11.88 3.43
N GLY A 36 15.24 -11.19 2.30
CA GLY A 36 14.58 -11.51 1.03
C GLY A 36 13.07 -11.27 1.03
N TYR A 37 12.52 -10.63 2.07
CA TYR A 37 11.09 -10.35 2.17
C TYR A 37 10.78 -8.99 1.55
N LEU A 38 9.89 -8.98 0.56
CA LEU A 38 9.50 -7.78 -0.17
C LEU A 38 8.24 -7.16 0.42
N MET A 39 8.39 -6.03 1.10
CA MET A 39 7.28 -5.27 1.67
C MET A 39 6.68 -4.30 0.65
N ASP A 40 5.37 -4.05 0.80
CA ASP A 40 4.76 -2.86 0.24
C ASP A 40 5.04 -1.63 1.13
N THR A 41 4.60 -0.44 0.70
CA THR A 41 4.82 0.81 1.44
C THR A 41 4.09 0.84 2.79
N HIS A 42 2.87 0.28 2.89
CA HIS A 42 2.08 0.31 4.13
C HIS A 42 2.70 -0.59 5.21
N THR A 43 3.13 -1.79 4.82
CA THR A 43 3.85 -2.72 5.71
C THR A 43 5.16 -2.10 6.17
N ALA A 44 5.89 -1.42 5.27
CA ALA A 44 7.17 -0.80 5.59
C ALA A 44 7.05 0.36 6.60
N VAL A 45 5.98 1.17 6.54
CA VAL A 45 5.70 2.20 7.56
C VAL A 45 5.54 1.56 8.94
N ALA A 46 4.71 0.52 9.05
CA ALA A 46 4.49 -0.18 10.31
C ALA A 46 5.77 -0.86 10.82
N TRP A 47 6.55 -1.47 9.91
CA TRP A 47 7.82 -2.10 10.25
C TRP A 47 8.86 -1.11 10.76
N ASP A 48 9.05 0.03 10.09
CA ASP A 48 9.99 1.06 10.51
C ASP A 48 9.68 1.59 11.91
N VAL A 49 8.40 1.86 12.19
CA VAL A 49 7.96 2.29 13.52
C VAL A 49 8.18 1.19 14.55
N ALA A 50 7.78 -0.05 14.26
CA ALA A 50 7.93 -1.17 15.20
C ALA A 50 9.40 -1.44 15.55
N ASP A 51 10.31 -1.34 14.59
CA ASP A 51 11.74 -1.60 14.75
C ASP A 51 12.46 -0.50 15.56
N ARG A 52 11.98 0.74 15.49
CA ARG A 52 12.49 1.85 16.33
C ARG A 52 11.86 1.91 17.71
N CYS A 53 10.75 1.19 17.94
CA CYS A 53 10.07 1.18 19.24
C CYS A 53 10.64 0.12 20.17
N PRO A 54 10.84 0.43 21.46
CA PRO A 54 11.29 -0.54 22.46
C PRO A 54 10.12 -1.45 22.87
N LEU A 55 9.66 -2.31 21.95
CA LEU A 55 8.60 -3.27 22.21
C LEU A 55 9.12 -4.38 23.13
N GLN A 56 8.44 -4.60 24.25
CA GLN A 56 8.87 -5.58 25.26
C GLN A 56 8.56 -7.04 24.87
N ASN A 57 7.57 -7.23 24.00
CA ASN A 57 7.08 -8.54 23.57
C ASN A 57 7.29 -8.73 22.07
N LYS A 58 7.07 -9.95 21.58
CA LYS A 58 7.03 -10.23 20.13
C LYS A 58 5.98 -9.33 19.47
N ALA A 59 6.40 -8.66 18.40
CA ALA A 59 5.54 -7.82 17.59
C ALA A 59 5.03 -8.58 16.36
N VAL A 60 3.78 -8.32 15.98
CA VAL A 60 3.22 -8.79 14.71
C VAL A 60 2.87 -7.57 13.88
N VAL A 61 3.53 -7.42 12.73
CA VAL A 61 3.21 -6.38 11.75
C VAL A 61 2.19 -6.94 10.76
N LEU A 62 1.07 -6.23 10.60
CA LEU A 62 0.05 -6.59 9.63
C LEU A 62 0.50 -6.12 8.24
N SER A 63 0.76 -7.07 7.33
CA SER A 63 0.99 -6.74 5.93
C SER A 63 -0.34 -6.52 5.22
N THR A 64 -0.68 -5.26 4.95
CA THR A 64 -2.03 -4.85 4.52
C THR A 64 -2.21 -4.83 3.00
N ALA A 65 -1.13 -4.93 2.24
CA ALA A 65 -1.16 -4.95 0.79
C ALA A 65 0.00 -5.74 0.19
N SER A 66 -0.22 -6.24 -1.02
CA SER A 66 0.85 -6.81 -1.84
C SER A 66 1.76 -5.68 -2.35
N PRO A 67 3.10 -5.89 -2.42
CA PRO A 67 4.02 -4.93 -3.05
C PRO A 67 3.65 -4.63 -4.51
N TYR A 68 2.97 -5.57 -5.18
CA TYR A 68 2.50 -5.41 -6.56
C TYR A 68 1.37 -4.39 -6.75
N LYS A 69 0.76 -3.88 -5.68
CA LYS A 69 -0.16 -2.73 -5.77
C LYS A 69 0.57 -1.38 -5.84
N PHE A 70 1.88 -1.35 -5.57
CA PHE A 70 2.67 -0.11 -5.44
C PHE A 70 4.05 -0.25 -6.10
N CYS A 71 4.11 -0.85 -7.29
CA CYS A 71 5.37 -1.21 -7.96
C CYS A 71 6.36 -0.06 -8.11
N ALA A 72 5.90 1.13 -8.54
CA ALA A 72 6.78 2.30 -8.67
C ALA A 72 7.52 2.64 -7.37
N ALA A 73 6.81 2.69 -6.25
CA ALA A 73 7.39 3.02 -4.95
C ALA A 73 8.37 1.94 -4.48
N VAL A 74 8.01 0.67 -4.66
CA VAL A 74 8.86 -0.48 -4.27
C VAL A 74 10.12 -0.54 -5.14
N LEU A 75 10.00 -0.36 -6.47
CA LEU A 75 11.14 -0.26 -7.39
C LEU A 75 12.09 0.87 -6.98
N SER A 76 11.55 2.07 -6.71
CA SER A 76 12.33 3.20 -6.25
C SER A 76 13.09 2.91 -4.95
N ALA A 77 12.46 2.20 -3.99
CA ALA A 77 13.11 1.77 -2.76
C ALA A 77 14.28 0.80 -3.01
N LEU A 78 14.17 -0.03 -4.05
CA LEU A 78 15.23 -0.95 -4.48
C LEU A 78 16.31 -0.29 -5.35
N GLY A 79 16.18 1.02 -5.64
CA GLY A 79 17.13 1.79 -6.44
C GLY A 79 16.88 1.72 -7.95
N GLU A 80 15.71 1.24 -8.37
CA GLU A 80 15.30 1.15 -9.77
C GLU A 80 14.52 2.39 -10.20
N LYS A 81 14.47 2.63 -11.51
CA LYS A 81 13.58 3.63 -12.12
C LYS A 81 12.16 3.06 -12.23
N SER A 82 11.18 3.96 -12.20
CA SER A 82 9.75 3.63 -12.27
C SER A 82 9.01 4.52 -13.26
N ASP A 83 9.64 4.82 -14.40
CA ASP A 83 9.15 5.68 -15.48
C ASP A 83 8.33 4.94 -16.54
N GLN A 84 8.20 3.61 -16.39
CA GLN A 84 7.41 2.74 -17.28
C GLN A 84 5.94 2.70 -16.85
N ASP A 85 5.08 2.10 -17.68
CA ASP A 85 3.68 1.84 -17.30
C ASP A 85 3.58 0.80 -16.16
N GLU A 86 2.43 0.76 -15.49
CA GLU A 86 2.22 -0.05 -14.28
C GLU A 86 2.43 -1.56 -14.50
N PHE A 87 2.10 -2.09 -15.69
CA PHE A 87 2.29 -3.51 -16.01
C PHE A 87 3.77 -3.82 -16.23
N ALA A 88 4.49 -2.98 -16.97
CA ALA A 88 5.93 -3.11 -17.14
C ALA A 88 6.68 -2.99 -15.80
N GLN A 89 6.23 -2.11 -14.89
CA GLN A 89 6.77 -2.01 -13.53
C GLN A 89 6.56 -3.31 -12.73
N MET A 90 5.39 -3.96 -12.84
CA MET A 90 5.15 -5.26 -12.20
C MET A 90 6.13 -6.32 -12.72
N GLU A 91 6.31 -6.42 -14.03
CA GLU A 91 7.26 -7.35 -14.63
C GLU A 91 8.70 -7.07 -14.18
N ARG A 92 9.12 -5.80 -14.17
CA ARG A 92 10.45 -5.39 -13.70
C ARG A 92 10.67 -5.77 -12.24
N LEU A 93 9.67 -5.55 -11.38
CA LEU A 93 9.75 -5.90 -9.97
C LEU A 93 9.92 -7.41 -9.77
N GLN A 94 9.19 -8.23 -10.54
CA GLN A 94 9.37 -9.70 -10.52
C GLN A 94 10.77 -10.10 -10.99
N GLN A 95 11.30 -9.48 -12.03
CA GLN A 95 12.61 -9.83 -12.59
C GLN A 95 13.75 -9.63 -11.56
N ILE A 96 13.72 -8.53 -10.81
CA ILE A 96 14.78 -8.20 -9.85
C ILE A 96 14.59 -8.89 -8.50
N THR A 97 13.34 -9.07 -8.05
CA THR A 97 13.06 -9.62 -6.71
C THR A 97 12.81 -11.12 -6.71
N ARG A 98 12.46 -11.69 -7.87
CA ARG A 98 12.00 -13.08 -8.06
C ARG A 98 10.72 -13.44 -7.30
N VAL A 99 10.08 -12.49 -6.63
CA VAL A 99 8.76 -12.66 -6.00
C VAL A 99 7.72 -12.78 -7.12
N PRO A 100 6.86 -13.80 -7.17
CA PRO A 100 5.89 -13.95 -8.26
C PRO A 100 4.79 -12.88 -8.20
N ILE A 101 4.33 -12.44 -9.38
CA ILE A 101 3.14 -11.58 -9.49
C ILE A 101 1.91 -12.39 -9.07
N PRO A 102 1.05 -11.88 -8.17
CA PRO A 102 -0.20 -12.53 -7.82
C PRO A 102 -1.09 -12.80 -9.04
N ASN A 103 -1.70 -13.99 -9.11
CA ASN A 103 -2.52 -14.43 -10.25
C ASN A 103 -3.66 -13.45 -10.60
N ASN A 104 -4.25 -12.80 -9.60
CA ASN A 104 -5.33 -11.83 -9.78
C ASN A 104 -4.85 -10.52 -10.44
N LEU A 105 -3.55 -10.21 -10.38
CA LEU A 105 -2.95 -9.04 -11.02
C LEU A 105 -2.33 -9.39 -12.38
N ALA A 106 -1.74 -10.59 -12.51
CA ALA A 106 -1.03 -11.00 -13.72
C ALA A 106 -1.90 -10.96 -15.00
N GLY A 107 -3.20 -11.24 -14.89
CA GLY A 107 -4.13 -11.22 -16.03
C GLY A 107 -4.84 -9.88 -16.25
N LEU A 108 -4.67 -8.90 -15.36
CA LEU A 108 -5.53 -7.71 -15.31
C LEU A 108 -5.44 -6.87 -16.59
N GLN A 109 -4.27 -6.79 -17.23
CA GLN A 109 -4.06 -6.07 -18.49
C GLN A 109 -4.93 -6.59 -19.64
N SER A 110 -5.27 -7.88 -19.61
CA SER A 110 -6.05 -8.55 -20.65
C SER A 110 -7.56 -8.46 -20.42
N LEU A 111 -8.00 -8.04 -19.23
CA LEU A 111 -9.42 -7.97 -18.89
C LEU A 111 -10.07 -6.74 -19.52
N PRO A 112 -11.32 -6.87 -19.99
CA PRO A 112 -12.05 -5.74 -20.53
C PRO A 112 -12.37 -4.72 -19.44
N ILE A 113 -12.21 -3.44 -19.74
CA ILE A 113 -12.66 -2.35 -18.88
C ILE A 113 -14.20 -2.33 -18.87
N LEU A 114 -14.79 -2.59 -17.70
CA LEU A 114 -16.24 -2.65 -17.51
C LEU A 114 -16.87 -1.27 -17.28
N HIS A 115 -16.13 -0.35 -16.67
CA HIS A 115 -16.63 0.98 -16.30
C HIS A 115 -15.96 2.04 -17.19
N LYS A 116 -16.73 2.63 -18.10
CA LYS A 116 -16.23 3.60 -19.11
C LYS A 116 -16.84 4.99 -18.96
N ASP A 117 -17.82 5.13 -18.10
CA ASP A 117 -18.57 6.37 -17.91
C ASP A 117 -17.70 7.39 -17.18
N VAL A 118 -17.66 8.62 -17.71
CA VAL A 118 -17.01 9.77 -17.11
C VAL A 118 -18.06 10.87 -16.97
N ILE A 119 -18.29 11.32 -15.74
CA ILE A 119 -19.32 12.31 -15.39
C ILE A 119 -18.70 13.49 -14.66
N ASN A 120 -19.38 14.64 -14.68
CA ASN A 120 -18.98 15.75 -13.81
C ASN A 120 -19.40 15.45 -12.36
N ARG A 121 -18.76 16.15 -11.42
CA ARG A 121 -19.02 15.97 -9.98
C ARG A 121 -20.49 16.27 -9.65
N GLU A 122 -21.06 17.27 -10.30
CA GLU A 122 -22.41 17.79 -10.11
C GLU A 122 -23.47 16.77 -10.53
N ASP A 123 -23.13 15.83 -11.42
CA ASP A 123 -24.05 14.84 -12.01
C ASP A 123 -24.11 13.53 -11.20
N MET A 124 -23.33 13.40 -10.12
CA MET A 124 -23.12 12.13 -9.41
C MET A 124 -24.42 11.52 -8.86
N GLU A 125 -25.30 12.34 -8.25
CA GLU A 125 -26.57 11.85 -7.70
C GLU A 125 -27.48 11.32 -8.81
N ALA A 126 -27.70 12.11 -9.86
CA ALA A 126 -28.55 11.73 -10.98
C ALA A 126 -28.03 10.47 -11.69
N TYR A 127 -26.71 10.38 -11.89
CA TYR A 127 -26.07 9.22 -12.51
C TYR A 127 -26.25 7.94 -11.68
N VAL A 128 -26.02 8.00 -10.36
CA VAL A 128 -26.18 6.84 -9.48
C VAL A 128 -27.64 6.38 -9.44
N LEU A 129 -28.59 7.32 -9.34
CA LEU A 129 -30.02 7.00 -9.36
C LEU A 129 -30.42 6.34 -10.69
N ALA A 130 -29.93 6.85 -11.83
CA ALA A 130 -30.21 6.26 -13.14
C ALA A 130 -29.63 4.83 -13.26
N LYS A 131 -28.38 4.61 -12.84
CA LYS A 131 -27.75 3.27 -12.85
C LYS A 131 -28.47 2.29 -11.94
N ALA A 132 -28.80 2.69 -10.71
CA ALA A 132 -29.48 1.84 -9.74
C ALA A 132 -30.90 1.45 -10.17
N ALA A 133 -31.59 2.36 -10.87
CA ALA A 133 -32.92 2.10 -11.43
C ALA A 133 -32.90 1.25 -12.71
N GLY A 134 -31.72 0.86 -13.22
CA GLY A 134 -31.58 0.17 -14.50
C GLY A 134 -31.99 1.04 -15.69
N LEU A 135 -31.95 2.37 -15.54
CA LEU A 135 -32.34 3.33 -16.57
C LEU A 135 -31.19 3.63 -17.56
N GLN A 136 -30.29 2.67 -17.77
CA GLN A 136 -29.20 2.74 -18.73
C GLN A 136 -28.98 1.39 -19.42
#